data_AF-A0AAD9I833-F1
#
_entry.id   AF-A0AAD9I833-F1
#
_cell.length_a   1.000
_cell.length_b   1.000
_cell.length_c   1.000
_cell.angle_alpha   90.00
_cell.angle_beta   90.00
_cell.angle_gamma   90.00
#
_symmetry.space_group_name_H-M   'P 1'
#
loop_
_entity.id
_entity.type
_entity.pdbx_description
1 polymer ?
#
loop_
_entity_poly.entity_id
_entity_poly.type
_entity_poly.pdbx_seq_one_letter_code
_entity_poly.pdbx_strand_id
1 'polypeptide(L)'
;MFRCILLAGIAAAAAVRPRSLTNFVTLGDSYTDNGRLDYYLGHEDKAPPAGTLPPPSSVAASGGLAWGQVVAAQTGVNYVDYAVSGATGSDAIVPRFLAAHNQTEYAAKMREYTTLVNAVIAAGVPLQLLRQRRWPGAVFSVLDVHALLVDVHSHRRAYPDAPYNTAGFYHHRPPSRQNCTALSDLGPLSGFKWYDELHPSTKTASIVAQHLIDVVYGNSTYGVTYSLASQ
;
A
#
# COMPACT_ATOMS: atom_id res chain seq x y z
N MET A 1 -42.17 -13.08 33.13
CA MET A 1 -41.13 -12.82 32.09
C MET A 1 -39.89 -12.29 32.78
N PHE A 2 -38.80 -13.07 32.75
CA PHE A 2 -37.52 -12.71 33.35
C PHE A 2 -36.88 -11.54 32.59
N ARG A 3 -36.55 -10.46 33.32
CA ARG A 3 -35.65 -9.40 32.84
C ARG A 3 -34.22 -9.88 33.08
N CYS A 4 -33.48 -10.13 32.01
CA CYS A 4 -32.04 -10.35 32.06
C CYS A 4 -31.31 -9.01 31.90
N ILE A 5 -30.36 -8.75 32.79
CA ILE A 5 -29.53 -7.54 32.87
C ILE A 5 -28.40 -7.66 31.84
N LEU A 6 -28.12 -6.59 31.09
CA LEU A 6 -26.85 -6.40 30.38
C LEU A 6 -26.09 -5.25 31.03
N LEU A 7 -25.22 -5.58 31.98
CA LEU A 7 -23.99 -4.82 32.20
C LEU A 7 -22.94 -5.45 31.28
N ALA A 8 -22.32 -4.64 30.42
CA ALA A 8 -21.05 -5.00 29.78
C ALA A 8 -20.15 -3.78 29.86
N GLY A 9 -19.05 -3.95 30.59
CA GLY A 9 -18.22 -2.88 31.10
C GLY A 9 -17.38 -2.17 30.04
N ILE A 10 -17.04 -0.92 30.35
CA ILE A 10 -15.94 -0.22 29.70
C ILE A 10 -14.67 -0.88 30.21
N ALA A 11 -14.20 -1.92 29.51
CA ALA A 11 -12.78 -2.24 29.53
C ALA A 11 -12.11 -1.15 28.69
N ALA A 12 -11.69 -0.06 29.33
CA ALA A 12 -10.64 0.75 28.77
C ALA A 12 -9.41 -0.16 28.71
N ALA A 13 -9.20 -0.81 27.57
CA ALA A 13 -7.90 -1.39 27.27
C ALA A 13 -6.90 -0.26 27.51
N ALA A 14 -6.03 -0.43 28.50
CA ALA A 14 -4.95 0.50 28.78
C ALA A 14 -4.35 0.89 27.44
N ALA A 15 -4.36 2.19 27.13
CA ALA A 15 -3.76 2.72 25.92
C ALA A 15 -2.35 2.13 25.83
N VAL A 16 -2.20 1.13 24.98
CA VAL A 16 -0.90 0.57 24.63
C VAL A 16 -0.12 1.79 24.18
N ARG A 17 0.97 2.11 24.88
CA ARG A 17 1.85 3.23 24.55
C ARG A 17 1.92 3.36 23.03
N PRO A 18 1.70 4.54 22.43
CA PRO A 18 1.79 4.69 20.99
C PRO A 18 3.11 4.03 20.57
N ARG A 19 3.03 2.97 19.78
CA ARG A 19 4.21 2.25 19.34
C ARG A 19 5.07 3.28 18.62
N SER A 20 6.23 3.62 19.18
CA SER A 20 7.15 4.50 18.49
C SER A 20 7.70 3.72 17.31
N LEU A 21 7.11 3.92 16.13
CA LEU A 21 7.70 3.45 14.90
C LEU A 21 9.00 4.24 14.73
N THR A 22 10.14 3.55 14.67
CA THR A 22 11.46 4.19 14.51
C THR A 22 12.05 3.92 13.14
N ASN A 23 11.92 2.68 12.68
CA ASN A 23 12.36 2.23 11.37
C ASN A 23 11.14 1.73 10.60
N PHE A 24 11.06 2.11 9.33
CA PHE A 24 10.01 1.69 8.44
C PHE A 24 10.65 1.11 7.19
N VAL A 25 10.44 -0.19 6.97
CA VAL A 25 11.06 -0.93 5.87
C VAL A 25 9.99 -1.41 4.91
N THR A 26 10.12 -1.11 3.63
CA THR A 26 9.18 -1.55 2.60
C THR A 26 9.80 -2.53 1.62
N LEU A 27 8.97 -3.48 1.19
CA LEU A 27 9.22 -4.43 0.10
C LEU A 27 8.01 -4.31 -0.82
N GLY A 28 8.21 -4.45 -2.13
CA GLY A 28 7.10 -4.34 -3.06
C GLY A 28 7.53 -4.10 -4.50
N ASP A 29 6.61 -3.49 -5.23
CA ASP A 29 6.67 -3.25 -6.67
C ASP A 29 6.54 -1.73 -6.97
N SER A 30 6.02 -1.37 -8.14
CA SER A 30 5.89 0.02 -8.57
C SER A 30 4.93 0.86 -7.72
N TYR A 31 4.08 0.24 -6.91
CA TYR A 31 3.20 0.97 -6.00
C TYR A 31 3.95 1.50 -4.77
N THR A 32 5.13 0.96 -4.49
CA THR A 32 5.90 1.26 -3.27
C THR A 32 7.28 1.82 -3.58
N ASP A 33 7.89 1.39 -4.69
CA ASP A 33 9.22 1.80 -5.12
C ASP A 33 9.38 3.33 -5.16
N ASN A 34 10.41 3.81 -4.48
CA ASN A 34 10.74 5.22 -4.39
C ASN A 34 11.94 5.63 -5.25
N GLY A 35 12.42 4.81 -6.20
CA GLY A 35 13.54 5.16 -7.09
C GLY A 35 14.56 4.03 -7.28
N ARG A 36 14.30 2.84 -6.75
CA ARG A 36 15.17 1.68 -6.90
C ARG A 36 15.19 1.18 -8.34
N LEU A 37 14.08 1.21 -9.09
CA LEU A 37 14.12 0.88 -10.52
C LEU A 37 15.10 1.77 -11.30
N ASP A 38 15.14 3.07 -11.02
CA ASP A 38 16.05 4.01 -11.68
C ASP A 38 17.52 3.62 -11.47
N TYR A 39 17.85 3.09 -10.29
CA TYR A 39 19.17 2.51 -10.04
C TYR A 39 19.47 1.36 -11.00
N TYR A 40 18.55 0.38 -11.14
CA TYR A 40 18.76 -0.76 -12.06
C TYR A 40 18.96 -0.28 -13.50
N LEU A 41 18.11 0.63 -13.97
CA LEU A 41 18.20 1.20 -15.32
C LEU A 41 19.53 1.93 -15.55
N GLY A 42 20.08 2.58 -14.52
CA GLY A 42 21.38 3.24 -14.57
C GLY A 42 22.59 2.32 -14.38
N HIS A 43 22.40 1.04 -14.05
CA HIS A 43 23.48 0.11 -13.67
C HIS A 43 23.38 -1.24 -14.40
N GLU A 44 22.98 -1.24 -15.67
CA GLU A 44 22.91 -2.46 -16.51
C GLU A 44 22.05 -3.57 -15.87
N ASP A 45 20.91 -3.17 -15.28
CA ASP A 45 19.98 -4.06 -14.57
C ASP A 45 20.61 -4.81 -13.38
N LYS A 46 21.74 -4.31 -12.84
CA LYS A 46 22.37 -4.86 -11.64
C LYS A 46 21.76 -4.28 -10.38
N ALA A 47 21.48 -5.16 -9.44
CA ALA A 47 21.03 -4.78 -8.11
C ALA A 47 22.09 -3.93 -7.37
N PRO A 48 21.66 -2.95 -6.55
CA PRO A 48 22.58 -2.26 -5.67
C PRO A 48 23.25 -3.25 -4.70
N PRO A 49 24.52 -3.02 -4.30
CA PRO A 49 25.17 -3.84 -3.29
C PRO A 49 24.35 -3.96 -2.01
N ALA A 50 24.57 -5.04 -1.25
CA ALA A 50 23.86 -5.25 0.01
C ALA A 50 24.05 -4.06 0.97
N GLY A 51 22.95 -3.54 1.50
CA GLY A 51 22.95 -2.36 2.39
C GLY A 51 22.95 -1.01 1.67
N THR A 52 23.13 -0.96 0.35
CA THR A 52 23.05 0.28 -0.42
C THR A 52 21.59 0.66 -0.70
N LEU A 53 21.23 1.88 -0.32
CA LEU A 53 19.94 2.51 -0.66
C LEU A 53 20.18 3.56 -1.73
N PRO A 54 19.60 3.39 -2.94
CA PRO A 54 19.62 4.44 -3.95
C PRO A 54 18.95 5.72 -3.45
N PRO A 55 19.31 6.90 -4.01
CA PRO A 55 18.62 8.14 -3.71
C PRO A 55 17.12 8.02 -4.04
N PRO A 56 16.21 8.48 -3.15
CA PRO A 56 14.80 8.47 -3.45
C PRO A 56 14.48 9.49 -4.55
N SER A 57 13.63 9.09 -5.49
CA SER A 57 12.98 9.93 -6.48
C SER A 57 11.91 10.81 -5.84
N SER A 58 11.81 12.06 -6.30
CA SER A 58 10.70 12.96 -5.97
C SER A 58 9.44 12.67 -6.80
N VAL A 59 9.56 11.82 -7.82
CA VAL A 59 8.47 11.41 -8.71
C VAL A 59 8.51 9.88 -8.84
N ALA A 60 7.83 9.21 -7.93
CA ALA A 60 7.51 7.79 -8.03
C ALA A 60 6.38 7.57 -9.07
N ALA A 61 5.97 6.31 -9.25
CA ALA A 61 4.89 5.95 -10.17
C ALA A 61 3.54 6.63 -9.83
N SER A 62 3.40 7.21 -8.64
CA SER A 62 2.23 7.98 -8.23
C SER A 62 2.13 9.39 -8.82
N GLY A 63 3.13 9.82 -9.61
CA GLY A 63 3.24 11.20 -10.11
C GLY A 63 3.84 12.19 -9.11
N GLY A 64 4.35 11.68 -7.99
CA GLY A 64 4.93 12.43 -6.88
C GLY A 64 5.44 11.43 -5.84
N LEU A 65 5.21 11.68 -4.55
CA LEU A 65 5.69 10.75 -3.50
C LEU A 65 4.91 9.43 -3.48
N ALA A 66 5.62 8.31 -3.30
CA ALA A 66 5.03 7.03 -2.96
C ALA A 66 4.51 7.03 -1.51
N TRP A 67 3.59 6.13 -1.19
CA TRP A 67 2.93 6.10 0.13
C TRP A 67 3.93 5.96 1.28
N GLY A 68 5.01 5.19 1.08
CA GLY A 68 6.04 5.00 2.11
C GLY A 68 6.85 6.28 2.39
N GLN A 69 7.11 7.08 1.35
CA GLN A 69 7.74 8.40 1.51
C GLN A 69 6.83 9.37 2.27
N VAL A 70 5.50 9.28 2.06
CA VAL A 70 4.53 10.10 2.82
C VAL A 70 4.50 9.69 4.29
N VAL A 71 4.52 8.40 4.61
CA VAL A 71 4.64 7.91 6.00
C VAL A 71 5.90 8.48 6.65
N ALA A 72 7.05 8.39 5.95
CA ALA A 72 8.32 8.93 6.43
C ALA A 72 8.24 10.42 6.74
N ALA A 73 7.67 11.20 5.82
CA ALA A 73 7.51 12.64 5.99
C ALA A 73 6.58 13.02 7.15
N GLN A 74 5.50 12.26 7.37
CA GLN A 74 4.51 12.54 8.41
C GLN A 74 4.95 12.12 9.82
N THR A 75 5.79 11.08 9.92
CA THR A 75 6.13 10.45 11.21
C THR A 75 7.57 10.66 11.64
N GLY A 76 8.46 11.04 10.73
CA GLY A 76 9.90 11.19 11.00
C GLY A 76 10.64 9.84 11.17
N VAL A 77 10.03 8.73 10.76
CA VAL A 77 10.67 7.40 10.81
C VAL A 77 11.88 7.34 9.88
N ASN A 78 12.87 6.53 10.25
CA ASN A 78 13.92 6.14 9.33
C ASN A 78 13.34 5.19 8.26
N TYR A 79 13.20 5.69 7.03
CA TYR A 79 12.56 4.96 5.94
C TYR A 79 13.59 4.26 5.04
N VAL A 80 13.38 2.96 4.82
CA VAL A 80 14.25 2.08 4.05
C VAL A 80 13.39 1.35 3.01
N ASP A 81 13.60 1.66 1.73
CA ASP A 81 12.83 1.04 0.65
C ASP A 81 13.65 0.00 -0.14
N TYR A 82 13.09 -1.20 -0.23
CA TYR A 82 13.58 -2.31 -1.05
C TYR A 82 12.60 -2.71 -2.16
N ALA A 83 11.51 -1.98 -2.36
CA ALA A 83 10.61 -2.21 -3.48
C ALA A 83 11.31 -1.90 -4.82
N VAL A 84 10.87 -2.57 -5.90
CA VAL A 84 11.41 -2.35 -7.25
C VAL A 84 10.26 -2.32 -8.25
N SER A 85 10.10 -1.22 -8.98
CA SER A 85 9.05 -1.09 -9.99
C SER A 85 9.12 -2.19 -11.05
N GLY A 86 7.97 -2.78 -11.38
CA GLY A 86 7.89 -3.89 -12.34
C GLY A 86 8.33 -5.26 -11.79
N ALA A 87 8.71 -5.36 -10.52
CA ALA A 87 8.99 -6.65 -9.89
C ALA A 87 7.70 -7.39 -9.52
N THR A 88 7.32 -8.42 -10.28
CA THR A 88 6.22 -9.34 -9.94
C THR A 88 6.70 -10.57 -9.13
N GLY A 89 7.77 -10.41 -8.35
CA GLY A 89 8.47 -11.52 -7.67
C GLY A 89 9.72 -11.99 -8.41
N SER A 90 10.20 -13.18 -8.05
CA SER A 90 11.43 -13.77 -8.61
C SER A 90 11.25 -14.17 -10.08
N ASP A 91 12.20 -13.79 -10.93
CA ASP A 91 12.24 -14.19 -12.34
C ASP A 91 12.34 -15.71 -12.54
N ALA A 92 12.80 -16.43 -11.51
CA ALA A 92 12.82 -17.89 -11.51
C ALA A 92 11.43 -18.54 -11.31
N ILE A 93 10.42 -17.75 -10.91
CA ILE A 93 9.08 -18.24 -10.55
C ILE A 93 8.00 -17.63 -11.45
N VAL A 94 8.12 -16.34 -11.82
CA VAL A 94 7.16 -15.66 -12.69
C VAL A 94 7.92 -14.86 -13.77
N PRO A 95 7.93 -15.31 -15.04
CA PRO A 95 8.57 -14.58 -16.13
C PRO A 95 7.89 -13.23 -16.41
N ARG A 96 8.68 -12.17 -16.59
CA ARG A 96 8.23 -10.76 -16.70
C ARG A 96 7.62 -10.34 -18.06
N PHE A 97 7.50 -11.24 -19.04
CA PHE A 97 6.98 -10.87 -20.36
C PHE A 97 5.59 -11.41 -20.61
N LEU A 98 4.60 -10.51 -20.69
CA LEU A 98 3.38 -10.77 -21.44
C LEU A 98 3.21 -9.67 -22.50
N ALA A 99 3.33 -10.08 -23.76
CA ALA A 99 2.80 -9.34 -24.91
C ALA A 99 1.30 -9.05 -24.71
N ALA A 100 0.75 -8.14 -25.52
CA ALA A 100 -0.66 -7.69 -25.51
C ALA A 100 -1.62 -8.67 -24.80
N HIS A 101 -1.90 -8.37 -23.53
CA HIS A 101 -2.58 -9.32 -22.64
C HIS A 101 -4.09 -9.15 -22.71
N ASN A 102 -4.82 -10.26 -22.59
CA ASN A 102 -6.26 -10.23 -22.40
C ASN A 102 -6.55 -9.61 -21.02
N GLN A 103 -7.00 -8.35 -20.99
CA GLN A 103 -7.24 -7.60 -19.76
C GLN A 103 -8.23 -8.31 -18.82
N THR A 104 -9.22 -9.02 -19.37
CA THR A 104 -10.21 -9.76 -18.57
C THR A 104 -9.59 -10.98 -17.88
N GLU A 105 -8.80 -11.76 -18.60
CA GLU A 105 -8.09 -12.92 -18.04
C GLU A 105 -7.08 -12.49 -16.99
N TYR A 106 -6.33 -11.42 -17.27
CA TYR A 106 -5.36 -10.85 -16.34
C TYR A 106 -6.04 -10.32 -15.06
N ALA A 107 -7.15 -9.59 -15.19
CA ALA A 107 -7.94 -9.14 -14.05
C ALA A 107 -8.50 -10.31 -13.22
N ALA A 108 -8.93 -11.40 -13.88
CA ALA A 108 -9.37 -12.61 -13.19
C ALA A 108 -8.22 -13.29 -12.43
N LYS A 109 -7.03 -13.40 -13.03
CA LYS A 109 -5.84 -13.94 -12.36
C LYS A 109 -5.34 -13.09 -11.22
N MET A 110 -5.33 -11.76 -11.39
CA MET A 110 -5.04 -10.83 -10.30
C MET A 110 -6.03 -11.03 -9.14
N ARG A 111 -7.33 -11.17 -9.44
CA ARG A 111 -8.34 -11.47 -8.42
C ARG A 111 -8.07 -12.80 -7.72
N GLU A 112 -7.71 -13.86 -8.43
CA GLU A 112 -7.34 -15.15 -7.83
C GLU A 112 -6.14 -15.04 -6.89
N TYR A 113 -5.05 -14.39 -7.34
CA TYR A 113 -3.85 -14.21 -6.53
C TYR A 113 -4.09 -13.32 -5.32
N THR A 114 -4.79 -12.21 -5.47
CA THR A 114 -5.17 -11.35 -4.34
C THR A 114 -6.07 -12.11 -3.36
N THR A 115 -7.02 -12.91 -3.85
CA THR A 115 -7.88 -13.74 -2.97
C THR A 115 -7.07 -14.77 -2.19
N LEU A 116 -6.11 -15.44 -2.85
CA LEU A 116 -5.21 -16.41 -2.21
C LEU A 116 -4.34 -15.73 -1.14
N VAL A 117 -3.69 -14.62 -1.47
CA VAL A 117 -2.85 -13.88 -0.53
C VAL A 117 -3.67 -13.39 0.67
N ASN A 118 -4.88 -12.88 0.42
CA ASN A 118 -5.79 -12.47 1.50
C ASN A 118 -6.13 -13.66 2.41
N ALA A 119 -6.41 -14.84 1.86
CA ALA A 119 -6.67 -16.04 2.65
C ALA A 119 -5.43 -16.47 3.46
N VAL A 120 -4.24 -16.44 2.85
CA VAL A 120 -2.96 -16.76 3.52
C VAL A 120 -2.68 -15.76 4.63
N ILE A 121 -2.94 -14.46 4.45
CA ILE A 121 -2.76 -13.46 5.49
C ILE A 121 -3.79 -13.67 6.61
N ALA A 122 -5.08 -13.77 6.27
CA ALA A 122 -6.17 -13.88 7.24
C ALA A 122 -6.06 -15.15 8.11
N ALA A 123 -5.66 -16.29 7.53
CA ALA A 123 -5.53 -17.54 8.27
C ALA A 123 -4.10 -17.77 8.79
N GLY A 124 -3.09 -17.44 7.98
CA GLY A 124 -1.70 -17.73 8.24
C GLY A 124 -1.07 -16.82 9.29
N VAL A 125 -1.39 -15.51 9.30
CA VAL A 125 -0.84 -14.60 10.32
C VAL A 125 -1.28 -15.01 11.73
N PRO A 126 -2.59 -15.21 12.02
CA PRO A 126 -3.00 -15.68 13.34
C PRO A 126 -2.44 -17.05 13.70
N LEU A 127 -2.38 -17.98 12.75
CA LEU A 127 -1.83 -19.32 12.98
C LEU A 127 -0.35 -19.27 13.35
N GLN A 128 0.47 -18.58 12.57
CA GLN A 128 1.92 -18.54 12.74
C GLN A 128 2.32 -17.71 13.97
N LEU A 129 1.61 -16.61 14.23
CA LEU A 129 1.89 -15.74 15.36
C LEU A 129 1.32 -16.30 16.67
N LEU A 130 0.03 -16.62 16.72
CA LEU A 130 -0.67 -16.91 17.98
C LEU A 130 -0.56 -18.38 18.39
N ARG A 131 -0.62 -19.31 17.42
CA ARG A 131 -0.53 -20.75 17.70
C ARG A 131 0.91 -21.24 17.64
N GLN A 132 1.62 -21.01 16.54
CA GLN A 132 2.99 -21.51 16.35
C GLN A 132 4.04 -20.67 17.10
N ARG A 133 3.68 -19.48 17.58
CA ARG A 133 4.57 -18.56 18.31
C ARG A 133 5.90 -18.31 17.59
N ARG A 134 5.87 -18.29 16.25
CA ARG A 134 7.07 -18.21 15.40
C ARG A 134 7.87 -16.93 15.61
N TRP A 135 7.19 -15.83 15.98
CA TRP A 135 7.80 -14.51 16.19
C TRP A 135 7.38 -13.93 17.55
N PRO A 136 8.04 -14.36 18.66
CA PRO A 136 7.73 -13.84 19.99
C PRO A 136 7.90 -12.32 20.07
N GLY A 137 6.91 -11.64 20.64
CA GLY A 137 6.91 -10.16 20.77
C GLY A 137 6.57 -9.40 19.49
N ALA A 138 6.45 -10.07 18.34
CA ALA A 138 6.07 -9.42 17.10
C ALA A 138 4.58 -9.05 17.08
N VAL A 139 4.30 -8.01 16.31
CA VAL A 139 2.96 -7.46 16.10
C VAL A 139 2.73 -7.44 14.61
N PHE A 140 1.62 -8.02 14.18
CA PHE A 140 1.26 -8.09 12.77
C PHE A 140 0.02 -7.26 12.54
N SER A 141 0.16 -6.23 11.71
CA SER A 141 -0.94 -5.37 11.32
C SER A 141 -1.24 -5.55 9.84
N VAL A 142 -2.51 -5.69 9.51
CA VAL A 142 -3.00 -5.87 8.14
C VAL A 142 -3.91 -4.70 7.82
N LEU A 143 -3.56 -3.91 6.80
CA LEU A 143 -4.40 -2.86 6.24
C LEU A 143 -5.09 -3.38 4.98
N ASP A 144 -6.41 -3.36 4.95
CA ASP A 144 -7.20 -3.70 3.75
C ASP A 144 -7.24 -2.51 2.79
N VAL A 145 -6.18 -2.40 1.99
CA VAL A 145 -6.06 -1.37 0.95
C VAL A 145 -7.13 -1.56 -0.13
N HIS A 146 -7.63 -2.78 -0.36
CA HIS A 146 -8.68 -3.01 -1.34
C HIS A 146 -9.99 -2.35 -0.91
N ALA A 147 -10.46 -2.63 0.31
CA ALA A 147 -11.64 -2.00 0.87
C ALA A 147 -11.51 -0.47 0.90
N LEU A 148 -10.35 0.05 1.32
CA LEU A 148 -10.06 1.47 1.30
C LEU A 148 -10.19 2.08 -0.11
N LEU A 149 -9.61 1.45 -1.14
CA LEU A 149 -9.67 1.98 -2.51
C LEU A 149 -11.06 1.86 -3.15
N VAL A 150 -11.84 0.85 -2.77
CA VAL A 150 -13.26 0.74 -3.13
C VAL A 150 -14.06 1.87 -2.48
N ASP A 151 -13.76 2.19 -1.22
CA ASP A 151 -14.38 3.29 -0.49
C ASP A 151 -14.05 4.64 -1.14
N VAL A 152 -12.77 4.92 -1.41
CA VAL A 152 -12.33 6.12 -2.15
C VAL A 152 -13.06 6.26 -3.49
N HIS A 153 -13.31 5.16 -4.20
CA HIS A 153 -14.01 5.19 -5.48
C HIS A 153 -15.51 5.53 -5.34
N SER A 154 -16.17 5.00 -4.31
CA SER A 154 -17.61 5.14 -4.09
C SER A 154 -17.98 6.44 -3.35
N HIS A 155 -17.16 6.88 -2.40
CA HIS A 155 -17.36 8.10 -1.62
C HIS A 155 -16.44 9.23 -2.09
N ARG A 156 -16.61 9.62 -3.35
CA ARG A 156 -15.70 10.50 -4.10
C ARG A 156 -15.40 11.84 -3.42
N ARG A 157 -16.34 12.40 -2.67
CA ARG A 157 -16.18 13.71 -2.01
C ARG A 157 -15.40 13.65 -0.69
N ALA A 158 -15.18 12.46 -0.15
CA ALA A 158 -14.56 12.29 1.17
C ALA A 158 -13.03 12.30 1.14
N TYR A 159 -12.41 12.00 -0.01
CA TYR A 159 -10.96 11.76 -0.06
C TYR A 159 -10.16 12.68 -0.99
N PRO A 160 -10.33 12.66 -2.33
CA PRO A 160 -9.58 13.55 -3.21
C PRO A 160 -10.11 14.98 -3.09
N ASP A 161 -9.31 15.95 -3.55
CA ASP A 161 -9.77 17.34 -3.61
C ASP A 161 -10.77 17.50 -4.77
N ALA A 162 -11.53 18.59 -4.81
CA ALA A 162 -12.36 18.88 -5.98
C ALA A 162 -11.48 18.92 -7.25
N PRO A 163 -11.90 18.32 -8.39
CA PRO A 163 -13.26 17.88 -8.72
C PRO A 163 -13.57 16.39 -8.47
N TYR A 164 -12.82 15.69 -7.62
CA TYR A 164 -13.17 14.33 -7.15
C TYR A 164 -13.18 13.26 -8.25
N ASN A 165 -12.17 13.27 -9.12
CA ASN A 165 -12.06 12.31 -10.21
C ASN A 165 -11.54 10.95 -9.70
N THR A 166 -12.44 10.01 -9.40
CA THR A 166 -12.08 8.69 -8.87
C THR A 166 -12.11 7.55 -9.89
N ALA A 167 -12.48 7.85 -11.13
CA ALA A 167 -12.64 6.87 -12.20
C ALA A 167 -11.65 7.08 -13.36
N GLY A 168 -11.28 8.33 -13.63
CA GLY A 168 -10.25 8.67 -14.61
C GLY A 168 -8.85 8.77 -13.99
N PHE A 169 -7.89 9.06 -14.86
CA PHE A 169 -6.48 9.25 -14.54
C PHE A 169 -6.03 10.67 -14.89
N TYR A 170 -4.96 11.15 -14.26
CA TYR A 170 -4.43 12.49 -14.48
C TYR A 170 -3.47 12.57 -15.68
N HIS A 171 -2.71 11.52 -15.95
CA HIS A 171 -1.62 11.48 -16.91
C HIS A 171 -1.83 10.30 -17.86
N HIS A 172 -2.25 10.60 -19.08
CA HIS A 172 -2.47 9.59 -20.11
C HIS A 172 -1.15 8.97 -20.55
N ARG A 173 -1.00 7.66 -20.41
CA ARG A 173 0.13 6.89 -20.96
C ARG A 173 -0.40 5.78 -21.87
N PRO A 174 -0.60 6.07 -23.17
CA PRO A 174 -1.08 5.05 -24.08
C PRO A 174 -0.07 3.90 -24.20
N PRO A 175 -0.51 2.69 -24.61
CA PRO A 175 0.38 1.53 -24.77
C PRO A 175 1.57 1.77 -25.71
N SER A 176 1.43 2.68 -26.68
CA SER A 176 2.50 3.10 -27.60
C SER A 176 3.61 3.91 -26.91
N ARG A 177 3.38 4.40 -25.70
CA ARG A 177 4.23 5.32 -24.93
C ARG A 177 4.53 6.65 -25.64
N GLN A 178 3.82 6.95 -26.72
CA GLN A 178 3.93 8.21 -27.45
C GLN A 178 2.81 9.17 -27.02
N ASN A 179 3.03 10.48 -27.14
CA ASN A 179 2.02 11.52 -26.83
C ASN A 179 1.44 11.45 -25.41
N CYS A 180 2.29 11.14 -24.42
CA CYS A 180 1.93 11.22 -23.02
C CYS A 180 1.51 12.66 -22.67
N THR A 181 0.34 12.83 -22.05
CA THR A 181 -0.21 14.15 -21.74
C THR A 181 -0.88 14.16 -20.37
N ALA A 182 -0.71 15.27 -19.65
CA ALA A 182 -1.46 15.53 -18.43
C ALA A 182 -2.84 16.11 -18.78
N LEU A 183 -3.89 15.63 -18.11
CA LEU A 183 -5.27 16.08 -18.23
C LEU A 183 -5.55 17.20 -17.22
N SER A 184 -4.67 18.21 -17.17
CA SER A 184 -4.74 19.32 -16.21
C SER A 184 -6.00 20.18 -16.35
N ASP A 185 -6.62 20.19 -17.54
CA ASP A 185 -7.88 20.89 -17.79
C ASP A 185 -9.05 20.32 -16.98
N LEU A 186 -8.92 19.07 -16.51
CA LEU A 186 -9.89 18.41 -15.65
C LEU A 186 -9.64 18.66 -14.15
N GLY A 187 -8.63 19.47 -13.79
CA GLY A 187 -8.30 19.84 -12.42
C GLY A 187 -6.90 19.40 -11.96
N PRO A 188 -6.51 19.74 -10.71
CA PRO A 188 -5.20 19.38 -10.18
C PRO A 188 -5.08 17.88 -9.89
N LEU A 189 -3.85 17.34 -9.91
CA LEU A 189 -3.57 15.93 -9.57
C LEU A 189 -4.15 15.51 -8.21
N SER A 190 -4.25 16.43 -7.25
CA SER A 190 -4.83 16.14 -5.94
C SER A 190 -6.33 15.80 -5.97
N GLY A 191 -7.02 16.11 -7.07
CA GLY A 191 -8.39 15.71 -7.31
C GLY A 191 -8.55 14.33 -7.96
N PHE A 192 -7.47 13.64 -8.31
CA PHE A 192 -7.52 12.35 -9.00
C PHE A 192 -7.20 11.19 -8.07
N LYS A 193 -7.93 10.08 -8.20
CA LYS A 193 -7.56 8.81 -7.56
C LYS A 193 -6.34 8.18 -8.26
N TRP A 194 -6.29 8.25 -9.59
CA TRP A 194 -5.27 7.60 -10.40
C TRP A 194 -4.34 8.63 -11.04
N TYR A 195 -3.04 8.35 -11.00
CA TYR A 195 -2.05 9.14 -11.73
C TYR A 195 -2.11 8.81 -13.21
N ASP A 196 -1.91 7.54 -13.58
CA ASP A 196 -2.05 7.03 -14.95
C ASP A 196 -3.09 5.90 -14.99
N GLU A 197 -3.16 5.15 -16.08
CA GLU A 197 -4.11 4.04 -16.26
C GLU A 197 -3.94 2.90 -15.24
N LEU A 198 -2.86 2.89 -14.47
CA LEU A 198 -2.49 1.80 -13.56
C LEU A 198 -2.17 2.26 -12.13
N HIS A 199 -1.48 3.37 -11.95
CA HIS A 199 -0.87 3.76 -10.68
C HIS A 199 -1.73 4.76 -9.90
N PRO A 200 -1.91 4.58 -8.58
CA PRO A 200 -2.63 5.52 -7.74
C PRO A 200 -1.88 6.87 -7.68
N SER A 201 -2.62 7.98 -7.63
CA SER A 201 -2.03 9.32 -7.51
C SER A 201 -1.30 9.51 -6.18
N THR A 202 -0.43 10.52 -6.09
CA THR A 202 0.18 10.93 -4.81
C THR A 202 -0.86 11.27 -3.75
N LYS A 203 -2.04 11.80 -4.13
CA LYS A 203 -3.14 12.00 -3.19
C LYS A 203 -3.63 10.67 -2.64
N THR A 204 -3.91 9.69 -3.50
CA THR A 204 -4.29 8.34 -3.06
C THR A 204 -3.20 7.68 -2.20
N ALA A 205 -1.93 7.85 -2.56
CA ALA A 205 -0.81 7.38 -1.77
C ALA A 205 -0.79 8.01 -0.36
N SER A 206 -1.12 9.31 -0.24
CA SER A 206 -1.23 9.97 1.07
C SER A 206 -2.38 9.45 1.94
N ILE A 207 -3.49 9.06 1.31
CA ILE A 207 -4.64 8.45 2.01
C ILE A 207 -4.26 7.06 2.54
N VAL A 208 -3.58 6.24 1.72
CA VAL A 208 -3.07 4.94 2.15
C VAL A 208 -2.05 5.10 3.29
N ALA A 209 -1.14 6.07 3.18
CA ALA A 209 -0.16 6.38 4.23
C ALA A 209 -0.83 6.72 5.56
N GLN A 210 -1.84 7.60 5.54
CA GLN A 210 -2.59 7.98 6.73
C GLN A 210 -3.27 6.78 7.38
N HIS A 211 -3.93 5.93 6.59
CA HIS A 211 -4.61 4.76 7.14
C HIS A 211 -3.64 3.69 7.65
N LEU A 212 -2.43 3.56 7.10
CA LEU A 212 -1.41 2.72 7.71
C LEU A 212 -0.99 3.27 9.08
N ILE A 213 -0.76 4.58 9.18
CA ILE A 213 -0.43 5.24 10.45
C ILE A 213 -1.54 4.96 11.47
N ASP A 214 -2.80 5.11 11.08
CA ASP A 214 -3.95 4.81 11.95
C ASP A 214 -3.94 3.35 12.43
N VAL A 215 -3.56 2.38 11.57
CA VAL A 215 -3.43 0.97 11.96
C VAL A 215 -2.35 0.79 13.01
N VAL A 216 -1.19 1.40 12.81
CA VAL A 216 -0.04 1.31 13.74
C VAL A 216 -0.40 1.89 15.11
N TYR A 217 -1.15 2.97 15.13
CA TYR A 217 -1.59 3.64 16.36
C TYR A 217 -2.92 3.13 16.92
N GLY A 218 -3.53 2.11 16.31
CA GLY A 218 -4.73 1.46 16.83
C GLY A 218 -6.03 2.24 16.62
N ASN A 219 -6.07 3.18 15.67
CA ASN A 219 -7.22 4.02 15.35
C ASN A 219 -7.80 3.71 13.95
N SER A 220 -7.58 2.50 13.42
CA SER A 220 -7.97 2.17 12.05
C SER A 220 -9.38 1.62 11.92
N THR A 221 -10.06 2.03 10.86
CA THR A 221 -11.31 1.45 10.35
C THR A 221 -11.08 0.34 9.31
N TYR A 222 -9.92 0.31 8.66
CA TYR A 222 -9.61 -0.62 7.54
C TYR A 222 -8.55 -1.65 7.90
N GLY A 223 -8.11 -1.74 9.14
CA GLY A 223 -7.05 -2.67 9.51
C GLY A 223 -7.24 -3.36 10.84
N VAL A 224 -6.61 -4.51 10.94
CA VAL A 224 -6.62 -5.40 12.10
C VAL A 224 -5.19 -5.61 12.57
N THR A 225 -4.99 -5.58 13.89
CA THR A 225 -3.69 -5.82 14.52
C THR A 225 -3.75 -7.07 15.38
N TYR A 226 -2.80 -7.98 15.13
CA TYR A 226 -2.58 -9.22 15.86
C TYR A 226 -1.33 -9.09 16.71
N SER A 227 -1.44 -9.36 18.01
CA SER A 227 -0.31 -9.47 18.93
C SER A 227 -0.61 -10.47 20.01
N LEU A 228 0.42 -11.16 20.51
CA LEU A 228 0.30 -11.87 21.78
C LEU A 228 0.19 -10.82 22.89
N ALA A 229 -0.83 -10.91 23.74
CA ALA A 229 -0.89 -10.09 24.95
C ALA A 229 0.39 -10.32 25.75
N SER A 230 1.04 -9.25 26.22
CA SER A 230 2.14 -9.35 27.16
C SER A 230 1.64 -10.09 28.40
N GLN A 231 2.24 -11.24 28.72
CA GLN A 231 2.06 -11.88 30.02
C GLN A 231 2.60 -10.99 31.13
#